data_AF-A0A672H4N8-F1
#
_entry.id   AF-A0A672H4N8-F1
#
_cell.length_a   1.000
_cell.length_b   1.000
_cell.length_c   1.000
_cell.angle_alpha   90.00
_cell.angle_beta   90.00
_cell.angle_gamma   90.00
#
_symmetry.space_group_name_H-M   'P 1'
#
loop_
_entity.id
_entity.type
_entity.pdbx_description
1 polymer ?
#
loop_
_entity_poly.entity_id
_entity_poly.type
_entity_poly.pdbx_seq_one_letter_code
_entity_poly.pdbx_strand_id
1 'polypeptide(L)'
;MTVPKIPEGEKVDFDDINRKRHEKDLSELHSLIEAHFIQRKKDEEELVALVNRIEKRRAERAEQQRIRAELEKERQARLAEEKERKEMEEARKRQDEDAKKKKALTNMTQQYCGVQQRQDGKRGAKKQTEREKKKKILAERRKPLNIEHLNEEKVKEKANELWQWLFTLEAEKFDLTERLKRQKYDISLLQSRISEQQKL
;
A
#
# COMPACT_ATOMS: atom_id res chain seq x y z
N MET A 1 -87.08 70.23 -30.16
CA MET A 1 -85.90 70.25 -29.27
C MET A 1 -85.02 69.05 -29.63
N THR A 2 -83.73 69.29 -29.76
CA THR A 2 -82.71 68.43 -30.39
C THR A 2 -82.35 67.22 -29.54
N VAL A 3 -82.30 66.03 -30.15
CA VAL A 3 -81.80 64.78 -29.55
C VAL A 3 -80.28 64.91 -29.31
N PRO A 4 -79.78 64.65 -28.08
CA PRO A 4 -78.34 64.69 -27.80
C PRO A 4 -77.59 63.64 -28.61
N LYS A 5 -76.56 64.08 -29.34
CA LYS A 5 -75.68 63.21 -30.12
C LYS A 5 -74.75 62.48 -29.15
N ILE A 6 -74.93 61.16 -29.03
CA ILE A 6 -74.05 60.29 -28.25
C ILE A 6 -72.64 60.38 -28.86
N PRO A 7 -71.57 60.55 -28.07
CA PRO A 7 -70.22 60.60 -28.60
C PRO A 7 -69.94 59.29 -29.35
N GLU A 8 -69.49 59.38 -30.61
CA GLU A 8 -68.95 58.24 -31.33
C GLU A 8 -67.77 57.70 -30.53
N GLY A 9 -68.01 56.60 -29.82
CA GLY A 9 -66.98 55.87 -29.09
C GLY A 9 -65.90 55.45 -30.07
N GLU A 10 -64.69 55.88 -29.78
CA GLU A 10 -63.45 55.48 -30.44
C GLU A 10 -63.48 53.97 -30.71
N LYS A 11 -63.43 53.58 -31.99
CA LYS A 11 -63.43 52.16 -32.38
C LYS A 11 -62.24 51.50 -31.70
N VAL A 12 -62.53 50.60 -30.76
CA VAL A 12 -61.53 49.78 -30.09
C VAL A 12 -60.80 48.96 -31.15
N ASP A 13 -59.52 49.24 -31.34
CA ASP A 13 -58.66 48.52 -32.29
C ASP A 13 -58.22 47.19 -31.65
N PHE A 14 -58.84 46.09 -32.09
CA PHE A 14 -58.55 44.75 -31.59
C PHE A 14 -57.12 44.29 -31.94
N ASP A 15 -56.52 44.81 -33.00
CA ASP A 15 -55.15 44.50 -33.38
C ASP A 15 -54.14 45.20 -32.45
N ASP A 16 -54.46 46.40 -31.98
CA ASP A 16 -53.68 47.11 -30.95
C ASP A 16 -53.73 46.39 -29.60
N ILE A 17 -54.89 45.86 -29.20
CA ILE A 17 -55.02 45.05 -27.97
C ILE A 17 -54.17 43.77 -28.05
N ASN A 18 -54.22 43.06 -29.18
CA ASN A 18 -53.44 41.85 -29.36
C ASN A 18 -51.93 42.12 -29.40
N ARG A 19 -51.52 43.24 -30.02
CA ARG A 19 -50.10 43.67 -30.04
C ARG A 19 -49.61 44.01 -28.64
N LYS A 20 -50.34 44.82 -27.89
CA LYS A 20 -50.01 45.18 -26.50
C LYS A 20 -49.95 43.95 -25.58
N ARG A 21 -50.81 42.96 -25.81
CA ARG A 21 -50.75 41.68 -25.10
C ARG A 21 -49.45 40.93 -25.42
N HIS A 22 -49.12 40.76 -26.71
CA HIS A 22 -47.87 40.08 -27.10
C HIS A 22 -46.63 40.82 -26.58
N GLU A 23 -46.59 42.15 -26.65
CA GLU A 23 -45.48 42.95 -26.13
C GLU A 23 -45.33 42.78 -24.61
N LYS A 24 -46.45 42.77 -23.87
CA LYS A 24 -46.46 42.50 -22.44
C LYS A 24 -45.96 41.08 -22.14
N ASP A 25 -46.50 40.07 -22.81
CA ASP A 25 -46.12 38.67 -22.59
C ASP A 25 -44.64 38.43 -22.93
N LEU A 26 -44.11 39.07 -23.98
CA LEU A 26 -42.70 39.04 -24.32
C LEU A 26 -41.82 39.74 -23.28
N SER A 27 -42.26 40.88 -22.75
CA SER A 27 -41.54 41.60 -21.70
C SER A 27 -41.51 40.83 -20.37
N GLU A 28 -42.64 40.23 -20.00
CA GLU A 28 -42.75 39.34 -18.84
C GLU A 28 -41.87 38.10 -19.00
N LEU A 29 -41.89 37.48 -20.19
CA LEU A 29 -41.04 36.32 -20.50
C LEU A 29 -39.55 36.65 -20.38
N HIS A 30 -39.10 37.77 -20.96
CA HIS A 30 -37.71 38.21 -20.81
C HIS A 30 -37.34 38.47 -19.35
N SER A 31 -38.24 39.07 -18.57
CA SER A 31 -37.99 39.35 -17.15
C SER A 31 -37.90 38.06 -16.32
N LEU A 32 -38.76 37.08 -16.60
CA LEU A 32 -38.72 35.74 -16.00
C LEU A 32 -37.42 34.99 -16.33
N ILE A 33 -36.99 35.05 -17.59
CA ILE A 33 -35.75 34.43 -18.06
C ILE A 33 -34.56 35.06 -17.31
N GLU A 34 -34.47 36.39 -17.28
CA GLU A 34 -33.38 37.10 -16.62
C GLU A 34 -33.35 36.80 -15.11
N ALA A 35 -34.51 36.86 -14.45
CA ALA A 35 -34.61 36.53 -13.03
C ALA A 35 -34.17 35.09 -12.73
N HIS A 36 -34.54 34.13 -13.59
CA HIS A 36 -34.12 32.74 -13.44
C HIS A 36 -32.60 32.58 -13.60
N PHE A 37 -31.98 33.23 -14.58
CA PHE A 37 -30.53 33.18 -14.77
C PHE A 37 -29.77 33.81 -13.61
N ILE A 38 -30.20 34.98 -13.13
CA ILE A 38 -29.58 35.66 -11.99
C ILE A 38 -29.69 34.80 -10.74
N GLN A 39 -30.88 34.25 -10.47
CA GLN A 39 -31.11 33.39 -9.31
C GLN A 39 -30.24 32.14 -9.37
N ARG A 40 -30.24 31.42 -10.50
CA ARG A 40 -29.39 30.23 -10.68
C ARG A 40 -27.91 30.54 -10.52
N LYS A 41 -27.44 31.63 -11.12
CA LYS A 41 -26.04 32.03 -11.02
C LYS A 41 -25.64 32.28 -9.56
N LYS A 42 -26.49 32.98 -8.81
CA LYS A 42 -26.27 33.23 -7.38
C LYS A 42 -26.26 31.93 -6.59
N ASP A 43 -27.23 31.04 -6.82
CA ASP A 43 -27.31 29.75 -6.13
C ASP A 43 -26.11 28.85 -6.45
N GLU A 44 -25.64 28.85 -7.70
CA GLU A 44 -24.45 28.11 -8.13
C GLU A 44 -23.18 28.66 -7.49
N GLU A 45 -23.02 29.99 -7.42
CA GLU A 45 -21.90 30.64 -6.73
C GLU A 45 -21.87 30.29 -5.23
N GLU A 46 -23.03 30.33 -4.56
CA GLU A 46 -23.17 29.95 -3.14
C GLU A 46 -22.87 28.47 -2.91
N LEU A 47 -23.37 27.60 -3.80
CA LEU A 47 -23.12 26.15 -3.74
C LEU A 47 -21.63 25.84 -3.92
N VAL A 48 -20.97 26.43 -4.92
CA VAL A 48 -19.53 26.26 -5.15
C VAL A 48 -18.73 26.75 -3.95
N ALA A 49 -19.07 27.91 -3.39
CA ALA A 49 -18.40 28.42 -2.19
C ALA A 49 -18.55 27.48 -0.98
N LEU A 50 -19.73 26.88 -0.80
CA LEU A 50 -19.99 25.90 0.25
C LEU A 50 -19.19 24.61 0.05
N VAL A 51 -19.18 24.06 -1.18
CA VAL A 51 -18.41 22.86 -1.54
C VAL A 51 -16.92 23.07 -1.27
N ASN A 52 -16.35 24.19 -1.74
CA ASN A 52 -14.95 24.53 -1.51
C ASN A 52 -14.61 24.59 -0.01
N ARG A 53 -15.51 25.12 0.82
CA ARG A 53 -15.33 25.17 2.28
C ARG A 53 -15.38 23.77 2.91
N ILE A 54 -16.26 22.90 2.44
CA ILE A 54 -16.36 21.51 2.90
C ILE A 54 -15.11 20.72 2.50
N GLU A 55 -14.64 20.87 1.27
CA GLU A 55 -13.43 20.23 0.77
C GLU A 55 -12.20 20.68 1.55
N LYS A 56 -12.04 21.98 1.80
CA LYS A 56 -10.97 22.50 2.66
C LYS A 56 -10.99 21.86 4.05
N ARG A 57 -12.16 21.78 4.70
CA ARG A 57 -12.30 21.13 6.03
C ARG A 57 -12.04 19.61 5.98
N ARG A 58 -12.31 18.95 4.86
CA ARG A 58 -11.98 17.52 4.68
C ARG A 58 -10.47 17.35 4.53
N ALA A 59 -9.82 18.19 3.72
CA ALA A 59 -8.36 18.19 3.54
C ALA A 59 -7.63 18.47 4.87
N GLU A 60 -8.07 19.47 5.64
CA GLU A 60 -7.52 19.77 6.97
C GLU A 60 -7.64 18.59 7.94
N ARG A 61 -8.79 17.90 7.97
CA ARG A 61 -8.96 16.69 8.79
C ARG A 61 -8.10 15.53 8.32
N ALA A 62 -7.97 15.33 7.02
CA ALA A 62 -7.09 14.30 6.46
C ALA A 62 -5.63 14.56 6.83
N GLU A 63 -5.18 15.81 6.76
CA GLU A 63 -3.82 16.20 7.16
C GLU A 63 -3.60 16.03 8.66
N GLN A 64 -4.56 16.43 9.51
CA GLN A 64 -4.48 16.17 10.95
C GLN A 64 -4.36 14.68 11.26
N GLN A 65 -5.08 13.82 10.54
CA GLN A 65 -4.99 12.38 10.70
C GLN A 65 -3.64 11.83 10.23
N ARG A 66 -3.09 12.37 9.13
CA ARG A 66 -1.75 12.03 8.63
C ARG A 66 -0.67 12.37 9.66
N ILE A 67 -0.69 13.58 10.20
CA ILE A 67 0.25 14.04 11.23
C ILE A 67 0.16 13.16 12.49
N ARG A 68 -1.06 12.83 12.95
CA ARG A 68 -1.24 11.93 14.10
C ARG A 68 -0.69 10.53 13.85
N ALA A 69 -0.92 9.98 12.66
CA ALA A 69 -0.40 8.68 12.27
C ALA A 69 1.14 8.68 12.18
N GLU A 70 1.73 9.77 11.68
CA GLU A 70 3.18 9.95 11.59
C GLU A 70 3.83 10.06 12.98
N LEU A 71 3.26 10.87 13.88
CA LEU A 71 3.72 10.99 15.26
C LEU A 71 3.61 9.68 16.05
N GLU A 72 2.53 8.92 15.88
CA GLU A 72 2.42 7.60 16.54
C GLU A 72 3.43 6.61 15.96
N LYS A 73 3.65 6.63 14.64
CA LYS A 73 4.68 5.79 14.00
C LYS A 73 6.08 6.13 14.52
N GLU A 74 6.41 7.42 14.65
CA GLU A 74 7.69 7.87 15.19
C GLU A 74 7.86 7.45 16.66
N ARG A 75 6.80 7.59 17.47
CA ARG A 75 6.80 7.13 18.86
C ARG A 75 7.05 5.63 18.97
N GLN A 76 6.39 4.82 18.15
CA GLN A 76 6.61 3.37 18.08
C GLN A 76 8.03 3.04 17.62
N ALA A 77 8.56 3.76 16.63
CA ALA A 77 9.93 3.58 16.15
C ALA A 77 10.96 3.89 17.25
N ARG A 78 10.80 4.97 18.00
CA ARG A 78 11.69 5.33 19.12
C ARG A 78 11.67 4.27 20.23
N LEU A 79 10.49 3.74 20.57
CA LEU A 79 10.36 2.66 21.55
C LEU A 79 11.02 1.36 21.06
N ALA A 80 10.91 1.05 19.77
CA ALA A 80 11.56 -0.11 19.17
C ALA A 80 13.10 0.05 19.17
N GLU A 81 13.60 1.23 18.83
CA GLU A 81 15.04 1.54 18.82
C GLU A 81 15.64 1.53 20.24
N GLU A 82 14.95 2.10 21.23
CA GLU A 82 15.39 2.06 22.63
C GLU A 82 15.43 0.63 23.17
N LYS A 83 14.42 -0.18 22.82
CA LYS A 83 14.39 -1.61 23.15
C LYS A 83 15.53 -2.36 22.46
N GLU A 84 15.79 -2.09 21.19
CA GLU A 84 16.90 -2.72 20.45
C GLU A 84 18.26 -2.33 21.04
N ARG A 85 18.45 -1.06 21.42
CA ARG A 85 19.67 -0.58 22.08
C ARG A 85 19.90 -1.28 23.43
N LYS A 86 18.84 -1.43 24.24
CA LYS A 86 18.89 -2.14 25.51
C LYS A 86 19.17 -3.64 25.31
N GLU A 87 18.55 -4.27 24.32
CA GLU A 87 18.82 -5.67 23.97
C GLU A 87 20.26 -5.88 23.48
N MET A 88 20.83 -4.94 22.71
CA MET A 88 22.24 -4.98 22.31
C MET A 88 23.21 -4.81 23.47
N GLU A 89 22.92 -3.91 24.41
CA GLU A 89 23.75 -3.69 25.59
C GLU A 89 23.70 -4.88 26.57
N GLU A 90 22.52 -5.45 26.82
CA GLU A 90 22.36 -6.67 27.61
C GLU A 90 23.02 -7.89 26.93
N ALA A 91 22.96 -7.99 25.60
CA ALA A 91 23.65 -9.03 24.86
C ALA A 91 25.18 -8.90 24.98
N ARG A 92 25.72 -7.68 24.92
CA ARG A 92 27.17 -7.42 25.11
C ARG A 92 27.60 -7.76 26.52
N LYS A 93 26.86 -7.31 27.54
CA LYS A 93 27.15 -7.62 28.95
C LYS A 93 27.09 -9.13 29.22
N ARG A 94 26.13 -9.84 28.61
CA ARG A 94 26.02 -11.30 28.71
C ARG A 94 27.19 -12.01 28.03
N GLN A 95 27.66 -11.53 26.87
CA GLN A 95 28.86 -12.07 26.22
C GLN A 95 30.11 -11.87 27.07
N ASP A 96 30.29 -10.69 27.68
CA ASP A 96 31.44 -10.40 28.54
C ASP A 96 31.44 -11.27 29.80
N GLU A 97 30.29 -11.49 30.42
CA GLU A 97 30.14 -12.38 31.59
C GLU A 97 30.33 -13.86 31.22
N ASP A 98 29.79 -14.32 30.09
CA ASP A 98 30.04 -15.69 29.58
C ASP A 98 31.51 -15.89 29.18
N ALA A 99 32.18 -14.87 28.64
CA ALA A 99 33.61 -14.91 28.32
C ALA A 99 34.47 -14.95 29.60
N LYS A 100 34.11 -14.19 30.64
CA LYS A 100 34.77 -14.27 31.97
C LYS A 100 34.55 -15.64 32.62
N LYS A 101 33.31 -16.16 32.60
CA LYS A 101 32.99 -17.51 33.10
C LYS A 101 33.74 -18.59 32.33
N LYS A 102 33.82 -18.48 31.00
CA LYS A 102 34.59 -19.41 30.16
C LYS A 102 36.09 -19.31 30.45
N LYS A 103 36.66 -18.12 30.64
CA LYS A 103 38.07 -17.97 31.04
C LYS A 103 38.34 -18.58 32.41
N ALA A 104 37.43 -18.39 33.39
CA ALA A 104 37.54 -19.01 34.71
C ALA A 104 37.43 -20.55 34.64
N LEU A 105 36.49 -21.07 33.85
CA LEU A 105 36.28 -22.51 33.68
C LEU A 105 37.40 -23.18 32.85
N THR A 106 37.98 -22.48 31.88
CA THR A 106 39.11 -22.97 31.05
C THR A 106 40.39 -23.11 31.89
N ASN A 107 40.54 -22.31 32.95
CA ASN A 107 41.67 -22.43 33.88
C ASN A 107 41.54 -23.65 34.83
N MET A 108 40.33 -24.15 35.05
CA MET A 108 40.07 -25.34 35.88
C MET A 108 39.93 -26.63 35.06
N THR A 109 39.65 -26.50 33.75
CA THR A 109 39.33 -27.63 32.84
C THR A 109 40.44 -27.85 31.81
N GLN A 110 41.71 -27.64 32.18
CA GLN A 110 42.84 -28.05 31.32
C GLN A 110 43.19 -29.53 31.43
N GLN A 111 42.49 -30.32 32.25
CA GLN A 111 42.81 -31.76 32.39
C GLN A 111 41.81 -32.73 31.77
N TYR A 112 40.56 -32.40 31.47
CA TYR A 112 39.66 -33.40 30.86
C TYR A 112 38.57 -32.75 30.00
N CYS A 113 38.35 -33.35 28.83
CA CYS A 113 37.10 -33.34 28.06
C CYS A 113 36.96 -32.32 26.90
N GLY A 114 37.46 -32.71 25.73
CA GLY A 114 37.23 -32.06 24.43
C GLY A 114 35.87 -32.37 23.77
N VAL A 115 34.77 -32.50 24.52
CA VAL A 115 33.50 -33.03 23.97
C VAL A 115 32.29 -32.09 24.08
N GLN A 116 32.40 -30.91 24.69
CA GLN A 116 31.21 -30.05 24.94
C GLN A 116 31.16 -28.70 24.22
N GLN A 117 31.98 -28.50 23.18
CA GLN A 117 32.03 -27.22 22.46
C GLN A 117 31.20 -27.21 21.15
N ARG A 118 29.98 -27.74 21.19
CA ARG A 118 29.07 -27.71 20.01
C ARG A 118 27.70 -27.07 20.24
N GLN A 119 27.36 -26.59 21.44
CA GLN A 119 26.00 -26.09 21.69
C GLN A 119 25.84 -24.58 21.87
N ASP A 120 26.86 -23.83 22.33
CA ASP A 120 26.67 -22.42 22.72
C ASP A 120 27.48 -21.41 21.88
N GLY A 121 27.30 -21.46 20.55
CA GLY A 121 28.01 -20.58 19.61
C GLY A 121 27.19 -19.43 19.01
N LYS A 122 25.99 -19.11 19.50
CA LYS A 122 25.13 -18.07 18.88
C LYS A 122 24.38 -17.21 19.88
N ARG A 123 25.08 -16.27 20.52
CA ARG A 123 24.41 -15.10 21.10
C ARG A 123 25.25 -13.86 20.84
N GLY A 124 25.05 -13.25 19.68
CA GLY A 124 25.64 -11.97 19.29
C GLY A 124 25.03 -11.48 17.98
N ALA A 125 24.14 -10.48 18.09
CA ALA A 125 23.14 -10.07 17.08
C ALA A 125 22.28 -11.25 16.60
N LYS A 126 20.96 -11.10 16.56
CA LYS A 126 20.09 -12.15 16.01
C LYS A 126 20.30 -12.16 14.49
N LYS A 127 21.42 -12.71 14.01
CA LYS A 127 21.69 -12.95 12.59
C LYS A 127 20.45 -13.64 12.07
N GLN A 128 19.76 -12.98 11.14
CA GLN A 128 18.52 -13.49 10.57
C GLN A 128 18.75 -14.96 10.23
N THR A 129 17.95 -15.82 10.84
CA THR A 129 18.13 -17.26 10.69
C THR A 129 17.92 -17.62 9.22
N GLU A 130 18.57 -18.66 8.72
CA GLU A 130 18.35 -19.13 7.34
C GLU A 130 16.85 -19.43 7.09
N ARG A 131 16.10 -19.80 8.14
CA ARG A 131 14.64 -19.94 8.10
C ARG A 131 13.93 -18.61 7.84
N GLU A 132 14.31 -17.55 8.53
CA GLU A 132 13.74 -16.21 8.34
C GLU A 132 14.12 -15.61 6.98
N LYS A 133 15.36 -15.80 6.52
CA LYS A 133 15.79 -15.40 5.17
C LYS A 133 14.99 -16.12 4.09
N LYS A 134 14.86 -17.45 4.20
CA LYS A 134 14.04 -18.26 3.28
C LYS A 134 12.59 -17.77 3.27
N LYS A 135 12.01 -17.50 4.44
CA LYS A 135 10.63 -16.99 4.55
C LYS A 135 10.48 -15.63 3.86
N LYS A 136 11.44 -14.71 4.07
CA LYS A 136 11.47 -13.39 3.43
C LYS A 136 11.54 -13.51 1.90
N ILE A 137 12.49 -14.28 1.38
CA ILE A 137 12.67 -14.46 -0.07
C ILE A 137 11.43 -15.11 -0.72
N LEU A 138 10.83 -16.11 -0.07
CA LEU A 138 9.60 -16.74 -0.58
C LEU A 138 8.40 -15.79 -0.56
N ALA A 139 8.31 -14.92 0.44
CA ALA A 139 7.27 -13.89 0.49
C ALA A 139 7.45 -12.85 -0.63
N GLU A 140 8.69 -12.41 -0.90
CA GLU A 140 9.01 -11.47 -2.00
C GLU A 140 8.69 -12.08 -3.38
N ARG A 141 8.92 -13.38 -3.58
CA ARG A 141 8.60 -14.08 -4.84
C ARG A 141 7.10 -14.32 -5.03
N ARG A 142 6.32 -14.35 -3.96
CA ARG A 142 4.88 -14.64 -4.01
C ARG A 142 4.11 -13.37 -4.39
N LYS A 143 3.72 -13.28 -5.66
CA LYS A 143 2.79 -12.24 -6.12
C LYS A 143 1.37 -12.54 -5.60
N PRO A 144 0.65 -11.55 -5.06
CA PRO A 144 -0.74 -11.74 -4.66
C PRO A 144 -1.60 -12.03 -5.90
N LEU A 145 -2.51 -13.00 -5.77
CA LEU A 145 -3.44 -13.36 -6.84
C LEU A 145 -4.72 -12.55 -6.67
N ASN A 146 -4.99 -11.64 -7.61
CA ASN A 146 -6.24 -10.87 -7.63
C ASN A 146 -7.06 -11.31 -8.84
N ILE A 147 -8.12 -12.09 -8.60
CA ILE A 147 -8.97 -12.70 -9.64
C ILE A 147 -10.45 -12.32 -9.53
N GLU A 148 -10.86 -11.64 -8.45
CA GLU A 148 -12.28 -11.41 -8.11
C GLU A 148 -13.02 -10.51 -9.13
N HIS A 149 -12.28 -9.70 -9.87
CA HIS A 149 -12.83 -8.73 -10.83
C HIS A 149 -12.50 -9.09 -12.29
N LEU A 150 -12.01 -10.30 -12.55
CA LEU A 150 -11.66 -10.76 -13.90
C LEU A 150 -12.84 -11.45 -14.59
N ASN A 151 -12.95 -11.26 -15.91
CA ASN A 151 -13.89 -11.99 -16.76
C ASN A 151 -13.34 -13.39 -17.11
N GLU A 152 -14.18 -14.28 -17.64
CA GLU A 152 -13.81 -15.69 -17.92
C GLU A 152 -12.55 -15.82 -18.80
N GLU A 153 -12.45 -15.01 -19.85
CA GLU A 153 -11.31 -15.01 -20.77
C GLU A 153 -10.00 -14.63 -20.05
N LYS A 154 -9.99 -13.56 -19.27
CA LYS A 154 -8.82 -13.15 -18.48
C LYS A 154 -8.47 -14.16 -17.38
N VAL A 155 -9.45 -14.86 -16.82
CA VAL A 155 -9.18 -15.95 -15.86
C VAL A 155 -8.46 -17.11 -16.56
N LYS A 156 -8.86 -17.48 -17.79
CA LYS A 156 -8.16 -18.51 -18.58
C LYS A 156 -6.72 -18.10 -18.91
N GLU A 157 -6.50 -16.85 -19.33
CA GLU A 157 -5.16 -16.31 -19.54
C GLU A 157 -4.31 -16.38 -18.26
N LYS A 158 -4.88 -15.96 -17.12
CA LYS A 158 -4.17 -15.97 -15.84
C LYS A 158 -3.83 -17.39 -15.37
N ALA A 159 -4.72 -18.35 -15.61
CA ALA A 159 -4.46 -19.76 -15.34
C ALA A 159 -3.28 -20.29 -16.19
N ASN A 160 -3.24 -19.95 -17.48
CA ASN A 160 -2.12 -20.31 -18.36
C ASN A 160 -0.80 -19.67 -17.91
N GLU A 161 -0.80 -18.39 -17.51
CA GLU A 161 0.39 -17.72 -16.98
C GLU A 161 0.92 -18.42 -15.71
N LEU A 162 0.02 -18.76 -14.78
CA LEU A 162 0.39 -19.48 -13.55
C LEU A 162 0.92 -20.88 -13.84
N TRP A 163 0.34 -21.57 -14.83
CA TRP A 163 0.81 -22.88 -15.26
C TRP A 163 2.22 -22.81 -15.86
N GLN A 164 2.48 -21.85 -16.75
CA GLN A 164 3.82 -21.62 -17.32
C GLN A 164 4.83 -21.28 -16.22
N TRP A 165 4.45 -20.44 -15.25
CA TRP A 165 5.29 -20.11 -14.12
C TRP A 165 5.64 -21.33 -13.26
N LEU A 166 4.64 -22.19 -12.97
CA LEU A 166 4.85 -23.45 -12.26
C LEU A 166 5.79 -24.39 -13.02
N PHE A 167 5.59 -24.51 -14.33
CA PHE A 167 6.43 -25.34 -15.19
C PHE A 167 7.90 -24.91 -15.16
N THR A 168 8.18 -23.61 -15.27
CA THR A 168 9.54 -23.07 -15.14
C THR A 168 10.18 -23.40 -13.78
N LEU A 169 9.43 -23.24 -12.68
CA LEU A 169 9.94 -23.56 -11.34
C LEU A 169 10.26 -25.06 -11.17
N GLU A 170 9.46 -25.94 -11.75
CA GLU A 170 9.71 -27.38 -11.69
C GLU A 170 10.93 -27.78 -12.54
N ALA A 171 11.12 -27.15 -13.71
CA ALA A 171 12.32 -27.32 -14.52
C ALA A 171 13.59 -26.87 -13.77
N GLU A 172 13.59 -25.67 -13.17
CA GLU A 172 14.71 -25.18 -12.37
C GLU A 172 15.03 -26.12 -11.19
N LYS A 173 13.99 -26.64 -10.52
CA LYS A 173 14.14 -27.60 -9.43
C LYS A 173 14.76 -28.91 -9.90
N PHE A 174 14.39 -29.40 -11.08
CA PHE A 174 14.97 -30.58 -11.70
C PHE A 174 16.48 -30.37 -11.95
N ASP A 175 16.86 -29.28 -12.61
CA ASP A 175 18.26 -28.97 -12.91
C ASP A 175 19.11 -28.83 -11.64
N LEU A 176 18.58 -28.16 -10.61
CA LEU A 176 19.25 -28.05 -9.31
C LEU A 176 19.42 -29.40 -8.62
N THR A 177 18.45 -30.30 -8.78
CA THR A 177 18.50 -31.66 -8.21
C THR A 177 19.57 -32.50 -8.91
N GLU A 178 19.64 -32.46 -10.24
CA GLU A 178 20.67 -33.18 -11.00
C GLU A 178 22.07 -32.62 -10.72
N ARG A 179 22.20 -31.29 -10.66
CA ARG A 179 23.46 -30.64 -10.25
C ARG A 179 23.89 -31.08 -8.85
N LEU A 180 22.96 -31.15 -7.89
CA LEU A 180 23.27 -31.58 -6.53
C LEU A 180 23.72 -33.05 -6.50
N LYS A 181 23.11 -33.94 -7.29
CA LYS A 181 23.55 -35.34 -7.42
C LYS A 181 24.98 -35.41 -7.93
N ARG A 182 25.32 -34.63 -8.97
CA ARG A 182 26.68 -34.58 -9.50
C ARG A 182 27.68 -34.04 -8.48
N GLN A 183 27.35 -32.96 -7.80
CA GLN A 183 28.21 -32.39 -6.75
C GLN A 183 28.47 -33.38 -5.61
N LYS A 184 27.46 -34.18 -5.20
CA LYS A 184 27.66 -35.24 -4.20
C LYS A 184 28.66 -36.29 -4.66
N TYR A 185 28.58 -36.72 -5.93
CA TYR A 185 29.55 -37.64 -6.50
C TYR A 185 30.96 -37.04 -6.51
N ASP A 186 31.11 -35.81 -7.00
CA ASP A 186 32.41 -35.14 -7.06
C ASP A 186 33.03 -34.97 -5.66
N ILE A 187 32.23 -34.65 -4.64
CA ILE A 187 32.67 -34.59 -3.24
C ILE A 187 33.18 -35.95 -2.77
N SER A 188 32.45 -37.04 -3.05
CA SER A 188 32.87 -38.39 -2.67
C SER A 188 34.21 -38.76 -3.31
N LEU A 189 34.38 -38.45 -4.60
CA LEU A 189 35.62 -38.71 -5.33
C LEU A 189 36.79 -37.90 -4.76
N LEU A 190 36.58 -36.62 -4.46
CA LEU A 190 37.59 -35.76 -3.87
C LEU A 190 37.99 -36.24 -2.47
N GLN A 191 37.04 -36.71 -1.66
CA GLN A 191 37.31 -37.30 -0.35
C GLN A 191 38.18 -38.56 -0.46
N SER A 192 37.90 -39.44 -1.42
CA SER A 192 38.74 -40.61 -1.70
C SER A 192 40.17 -40.22 -2.09
N ARG A 193 40.32 -39.25 -3.00
CA ARG A 193 41.64 -38.76 -3.44
C ARG A 193 42.45 -38.13 -2.30
N ILE A 194 41.80 -37.35 -1.44
CA ILE A 194 42.44 -36.77 -0.24
C ILE A 194 42.93 -37.90 0.67
N SER A 195 42.10 -38.93 0.90
CA SER A 195 42.48 -40.07 1.75
C SER A 195 43.65 -40.86 1.17
N GLU A 196 43.73 -41.01 -0.15
CA GLU A 196 44.85 -41.67 -0.83
C GLU A 196 46.14 -40.84 -0.71
N GLN A 197 46.07 -39.53 -0.93
CA GLN A 197 47.23 -38.63 -0.79
C GLN A 197 47.76 -38.53 0.63
N GLN A 198 46.90 -38.72 1.65
CA GLN A 198 47.31 -38.74 3.06
C GLN A 198 47.99 -40.05 3.49
N LYS A 199 47.91 -41.11 2.68
CA LYS A 199 48.55 -42.40 2.94
C LYS A 199 49.96 -42.50 2.36
N LEU A 200 50.34 -41.58 1.48
CA LEU A 200 51.70 -41.37 0.96
C LEU A 200 52.48 -40.51 1.96
#